data_AF-A0A9P0PN35-F1
#
_entry.id   AF-A0A9P0PN35-F1
#
_cell.length_a   1.000
_cell.length_b   1.000
_cell.length_c   1.000
_cell.angle_alpha   90.00
_cell.angle_beta   90.00
_cell.angle_gamma   90.00
#
_symmetry.space_group_name_H-M   'P 1'
#
loop_
_entity.id
_entity.type
_entity.pdbx_description
1 polymer ?
#
loop_
_entity_poly.entity_id
_entity_poly.type
_entity_poly.pdbx_seq_one_letter_code
_entity_poly.pdbx_strand_id
1 'polypeptide(L)'
;MHLPVSLNSCNVSEEAWPKSTMCDSSSGYQTNPDFYWFEHRVHEIQSEYAGELVRTGSPYILCTQLPGHWRSNKTLPVAFKVVVVGDVVDGTAVTVRAGNDENCCAEIRNATAHMKNQVAKFNDLSAVT
;
A
#
# COMPACT_ATOMS: atom_id res chain seq x y z
N MET A 1 6.35 -60.72 37.91
CA MET A 1 6.99 -60.35 36.63
C MET A 1 6.74 -58.87 36.38
N HIS A 2 7.48 -58.01 37.11
CA HIS A 2 7.41 -56.55 36.96
C HIS A 2 8.67 -56.11 36.22
N LEU A 3 8.50 -55.55 35.02
CA LEU A 3 9.58 -54.91 34.27
C LEU A 3 9.68 -53.43 34.73
N PRO A 4 10.90 -52.88 34.89
CA PRO A 4 11.08 -51.47 35.18
C PRO A 4 10.76 -50.62 33.95
N VAL A 5 9.89 -49.62 34.14
CA VAL A 5 9.59 -48.57 33.16
C VAL A 5 10.79 -47.62 33.12
N SER A 6 11.55 -47.66 32.03
CA SER A 6 12.67 -46.74 31.79
C SER A 6 12.16 -45.32 31.62
N LEU A 7 12.60 -44.41 32.49
CA LEU A 7 12.55 -42.97 32.25
C LEU A 7 13.58 -42.62 31.17
N ASN A 8 13.19 -42.71 29.89
CA ASN A 8 13.93 -42.05 28.84
C ASN A 8 13.52 -40.58 28.81
N SER A 9 14.33 -39.75 29.47
CA SER A 9 14.39 -38.32 29.19
C SER A 9 14.72 -38.16 27.70
N CYS A 10 13.74 -37.75 26.90
CA CYS A 10 13.96 -37.37 25.52
C CYS A 10 14.78 -36.07 25.51
N ASN A 11 16.08 -36.22 25.29
CA ASN A 11 17.00 -35.14 24.99
C ASN A 11 16.65 -34.63 23.57
N VAL A 12 15.78 -33.63 23.48
CA VAL A 12 15.62 -32.85 22.25
C VAL A 12 16.81 -31.91 22.17
N SER A 13 17.67 -32.14 21.17
CA SER A 13 18.70 -31.20 20.80
C SER A 13 18.06 -29.92 20.24
N GLU A 14 18.19 -28.83 20.98
CA GLU A 14 17.82 -27.48 20.54
C GLU A 14 18.99 -26.87 19.75
N GLU A 15 19.08 -27.19 18.46
CA GLU A 15 20.10 -26.60 17.57
C GLU A 15 19.53 -26.34 16.17
N ALA A 16 18.86 -25.20 16.00
CA ALA A 16 18.61 -24.66 14.64
C ALA A 16 18.28 -23.16 14.58
N TRP A 17 18.55 -22.34 15.61
CA TRP A 17 18.42 -20.88 15.49
C TRP A 17 19.65 -20.22 16.14
N PRO A 18 20.48 -19.48 15.38
CA PRO A 18 21.63 -18.81 15.97
C PRO A 18 21.14 -17.72 16.93
N LYS A 19 21.36 -17.95 18.23
CA LYS A 19 21.42 -16.89 19.24
C LYS A 19 22.69 -16.08 18.98
N SER A 20 22.53 -14.95 18.31
CA SER A 20 23.59 -13.93 18.23
C SER A 20 23.22 -12.76 19.11
N THR A 21 23.80 -12.78 20.31
CA THR A 21 24.42 -11.67 21.04
C THR A 21 24.16 -10.25 20.49
N MET A 22 23.45 -9.46 21.31
CA MET A 22 23.45 -8.00 21.23
C MET A 22 24.90 -7.46 21.35
N CYS A 23 25.18 -6.39 20.60
CA CYS A 23 26.39 -5.55 20.57
C CYS A 23 27.72 -6.21 20.12
N ASP A 24 27.96 -6.23 18.80
CA ASP A 24 28.91 -5.32 18.11
C ASP A 24 28.95 -5.71 16.62
N SER A 25 28.66 -4.76 15.74
CA SER A 25 29.20 -4.73 14.38
C SER A 25 29.03 -3.33 13.83
N SER A 26 30.12 -2.56 13.88
CA SER A 26 30.34 -1.46 12.97
C SER A 26 30.23 -1.94 11.52
N SER A 27 29.18 -1.53 10.81
CA SER A 27 29.17 -1.54 9.35
C SER A 27 28.15 -0.53 8.86
N GLY A 28 28.61 0.38 7.99
CA GLY A 28 27.96 1.66 7.72
C GLY A 28 26.46 1.56 7.44
N TYR A 29 25.72 2.57 7.89
CA TYR A 29 24.45 2.92 7.28
C TYR A 29 24.74 3.14 5.80
N GLN A 30 24.56 2.11 4.97
CA GLN A 30 24.36 2.31 3.55
C GLN A 30 23.06 3.09 3.47
N THR A 31 23.20 4.42 3.48
CA THR A 31 22.20 5.37 3.05
C THR A 31 21.83 4.92 1.65
N ASN A 32 20.76 4.15 1.52
CA ASN A 32 20.39 3.57 0.25
C ASN A 32 20.01 4.77 -0.63
N PRO A 33 20.85 5.17 -1.62
CA PRO A 33 20.61 6.37 -2.41
C PRO A 33 19.26 6.29 -3.10
N ASP A 34 18.80 5.05 -3.29
CA ASP A 34 17.55 4.73 -3.94
C ASP A 34 16.31 5.22 -3.21
N PHE A 35 16.37 5.26 -1.88
CA PHE A 35 15.23 5.68 -1.07
C PHE A 35 15.05 7.20 -1.10
N TYR A 36 16.16 7.96 -1.11
CA TYR A 36 16.12 9.42 -1.11
C TYR A 36 15.59 9.99 -2.44
N TRP A 37 15.99 9.43 -3.58
CA TRP A 37 15.45 9.89 -4.86
C TRP A 37 13.95 9.60 -4.97
N PHE A 38 13.51 8.46 -4.43
CA PHE A 38 12.11 8.07 -4.47
C PHE A 38 11.26 9.05 -3.65
N GLU A 39 11.66 9.31 -2.41
CA GLU A 39 10.98 10.25 -1.54
C GLU A 39 10.97 11.67 -2.12
N HIS A 40 12.07 12.11 -2.74
CA HIS A 40 12.12 13.37 -3.46
C HIS A 40 11.09 13.41 -4.61
N ARG A 41 11.02 12.33 -5.40
CA ARG A 41 10.08 12.23 -6.52
C ARG A 41 8.62 12.26 -6.06
N VAL A 42 8.30 11.57 -4.97
CA VAL A 42 6.95 11.62 -4.35
C VAL A 42 6.62 13.06 -3.95
N HIS A 43 7.55 13.76 -3.31
CA HIS A 43 7.34 15.14 -2.86
C HIS A 43 7.12 16.12 -4.03
N GLU A 44 7.91 16.00 -5.10
CA GLU A 44 7.70 16.76 -6.34
C GLU A 44 6.27 16.58 -6.88
N ILE A 45 5.83 15.32 -7.02
CA ILE A 45 4.49 15.01 -7.51
C ILE A 45 3.44 15.62 -6.57
N GLN A 46 3.55 15.47 -5.26
CA GLN A 46 2.58 16.07 -4.33
C GLN A 46 2.52 17.60 -4.42
N SER A 47 3.66 18.25 -4.68
CA SER A 47 3.74 19.71 -4.84
C SER A 47 3.05 20.20 -6.12
N GLU A 48 3.09 19.42 -7.21
CA GLU A 48 2.39 19.71 -8.47
C GLU A 48 0.86 19.74 -8.29
N TYR A 49 0.35 18.94 -7.35
CA TYR A 49 -1.08 18.80 -7.07
C TYR A 49 -1.56 19.58 -5.83
N ALA A 50 -0.85 20.62 -5.39
CA ALA A 50 -1.28 21.54 -4.31
C ALA A 50 -1.82 20.84 -3.04
N GLY A 51 -1.30 19.66 -2.69
CA GLY A 51 -1.76 18.88 -1.54
C GLY A 51 -3.06 18.09 -1.75
N GLU A 52 -3.60 18.00 -2.97
CA GLU A 52 -4.74 17.14 -3.30
C GLU A 52 -4.38 15.65 -3.18
N LEU A 53 -3.12 15.28 -3.35
CA LEU A 53 -2.67 13.88 -3.38
C LEU A 53 -2.14 13.38 -2.03
N VAL A 54 -2.61 12.21 -1.64
CA VAL A 54 -2.19 11.47 -0.45
C VAL A 54 -1.55 10.14 -0.82
N ARG A 55 -0.67 9.67 0.06
CA ARG A 55 -0.05 8.35 -0.06
C ARG A 55 -1.08 7.26 0.22
N THR A 56 -1.00 6.19 -0.56
CA THR A 56 -1.75 4.96 -0.30
C THR A 56 -0.93 3.98 0.55
N GLY A 57 -1.44 2.77 0.76
CA GLY A 57 -0.63 1.68 1.35
C GLY A 57 0.47 1.16 0.43
N SER A 58 0.44 1.52 -0.87
CA SER A 58 1.53 1.23 -1.81
C SER A 58 2.50 2.42 -1.87
N PRO A 59 3.82 2.19 -1.80
CA PRO A 59 4.79 3.28 -1.92
C PRO A 59 4.70 3.96 -3.29
N TYR A 60 4.40 3.21 -4.35
CA TYR A 60 4.39 3.71 -5.72
C TYR A 60 3.09 4.39 -6.14
N ILE A 61 2.06 4.44 -5.29
CA ILE A 61 0.74 4.93 -5.69
C ILE A 61 0.29 6.05 -4.76
N LEU A 62 -0.06 7.18 -5.37
CA LEU A 62 -0.73 8.30 -4.74
C LEU A 62 -2.16 8.41 -5.28
N CYS A 63 -3.07 8.98 -4.51
CA CYS A 63 -4.41 9.26 -5.00
C CYS A 63 -4.97 10.57 -4.43
N THR A 64 -6.03 11.09 -5.06
CA THR A 64 -6.75 12.26 -4.53
C THR A 64 -7.33 11.95 -3.16
N GLN A 65 -7.11 12.85 -2.20
CA GLN A 65 -7.76 12.80 -0.88
C GLN A 65 -9.28 12.84 -1.05
N LEU A 66 -9.96 11.81 -0.57
CA LEU A 66 -11.42 11.78 -0.56
C LEU A 66 -11.97 12.63 0.60
N PRO A 67 -13.16 13.26 0.44
CA PRO A 67 -13.85 13.92 1.55
C PRO A 67 -14.16 12.93 2.68
N GLY A 68 -14.12 13.40 3.93
CA GLY A 68 -14.42 12.54 5.10
C GLY A 68 -15.87 12.02 5.13
N HIS A 69 -16.81 12.77 4.54
CA HIS A 69 -18.18 12.33 4.31
C HIS A 69 -18.67 12.94 2.99
N TRP A 70 -19.37 12.15 2.18
CA TRP A 70 -19.93 12.61 0.92
C TRP A 70 -21.31 12.00 0.69
N ARG A 71 -22.15 12.71 -0.06
CA ARG A 71 -23.50 12.26 -0.40
C ARG A 71 -23.41 11.13 -1.43
N SER A 72 -24.13 10.03 -1.21
CA SER A 72 -24.24 8.92 -2.16
C SER A 72 -24.71 9.40 -3.54
N ASN A 73 -24.16 8.78 -4.59
CA ASN A 73 -24.45 9.07 -6.00
C ASN A 73 -24.28 10.55 -6.40
N LYS A 74 -23.43 11.29 -5.67
CA LYS A 74 -23.03 12.65 -6.02
C LYS A 74 -21.59 12.64 -6.48
N THR A 75 -21.31 13.33 -7.58
CA THR A 75 -19.97 13.62 -8.08
C THR A 75 -19.07 14.17 -6.98
N LEU A 76 -17.82 13.70 -6.90
CA LEU A 76 -16.84 14.25 -5.97
C LEU A 76 -16.56 15.74 -6.26
N PRO A 77 -16.21 16.54 -5.25
CA PRO A 77 -15.91 17.97 -5.45
C PRO A 77 -14.64 18.19 -6.29
N VAL A 78 -13.73 17.21 -6.27
CA VAL A 78 -12.50 17.17 -7.07
C VAL A 78 -12.48 15.81 -7.78
N ALA A 79 -12.03 15.80 -9.04
CA ALA A 79 -11.87 14.56 -9.79
C ALA A 79 -10.87 13.64 -9.09
N PHE A 80 -11.28 12.38 -8.86
CA PHE A 80 -10.39 11.37 -8.29
C PHE A 80 -9.29 11.02 -9.30
N LYS A 81 -8.04 11.06 -8.85
CA LYS A 81 -6.85 10.71 -9.64
C LYS A 81 -6.10 9.61 -8.93
N VAL A 82 -5.52 8.71 -9.70
CA VAL A 82 -4.49 7.76 -9.24
C VAL A 82 -3.21 8.12 -9.98
N VAL A 83 -2.14 8.38 -9.23
CA VAL A 83 -0.83 8.77 -9.77
C VAL A 83 0.20 7.72 -9.38
N VAL A 84 1.02 7.28 -10.33
CA VAL A 84 2.03 6.25 -10.10
C VAL A 84 3.43 6.83 -10.15
N VAL A 85 4.23 6.54 -9.12
CA VAL A 85 5.62 7.00 -8.93
C VAL A 85 6.60 6.01 -9.56
N GLY A 86 6.37 5.69 -10.83
CA GLY A 86 7.12 4.72 -11.63
C GLY A 86 6.54 4.71 -13.04
N ASP A 87 6.94 3.78 -13.90
CA ASP A 87 6.47 3.71 -15.28
C ASP A 87 5.31 2.71 -15.44
N VAL A 88 4.20 3.16 -16.04
CA VAL A 88 3.02 2.36 -16.32
C VAL A 88 2.55 2.72 -17.72
N VAL A 89 2.36 1.72 -18.57
CA VAL A 89 2.00 1.93 -19.97
C VAL A 89 0.67 2.69 -20.08
N ASP A 90 0.65 3.73 -20.90
CA ASP A 90 -0.57 4.47 -21.22
C ASP A 90 -1.68 3.53 -21.73
N GLY A 91 -2.92 3.80 -21.33
CA GLY A 91 -4.07 2.94 -21.62
C GLY A 91 -4.29 1.82 -20.59
N THR A 92 -3.35 1.58 -19.68
CA THR A 92 -3.54 0.60 -18.57
C THR A 92 -4.80 0.96 -17.77
N ALA A 93 -5.73 0.02 -17.67
CA ALA A 93 -6.97 0.23 -16.94
C ALA A 93 -6.71 0.27 -15.43
N VAL A 94 -7.26 1.29 -14.76
CA VAL A 94 -7.22 1.46 -13.31
C VAL A 94 -8.65 1.39 -12.80
N THR A 95 -8.91 0.50 -11.85
CA THR A 95 -10.24 0.31 -11.27
C THR A 95 -10.23 0.62 -9.78
N VAL A 96 -11.32 1.22 -9.29
CA VAL A 96 -11.52 1.52 -7.87
C VAL A 96 -12.66 0.66 -7.34
N ARG A 97 -12.46 0.11 -6.13
CA ARG A 97 -13.48 -0.64 -5.40
C ARG A 97 -13.53 -0.06 -3.98
N ALA A 98 -14.71 -0.09 -3.38
CA ALA A 98 -14.90 0.27 -1.99
C ALA A 98 -15.70 -0.82 -1.28
N GLY A 99 -15.40 -0.98 0.00
CA GLY A 99 -16.12 -1.88 0.88
C GLY A 99 -15.75 -1.58 2.33
N ASN A 100 -16.64 -1.96 3.23
CA ASN A 100 -16.46 -1.95 4.67
C ASN A 100 -17.07 -3.22 5.27
N ASP A 101 -17.14 -3.31 6.60
CA ASP A 101 -17.64 -4.51 7.29
C ASP A 101 -19.14 -4.78 7.04
N GLU A 102 -19.93 -3.75 6.70
CA GLU A 102 -21.37 -3.85 6.46
C GLU A 102 -21.70 -4.12 4.98
N ASN A 103 -20.94 -3.53 4.08
CA ASN A 103 -21.07 -3.67 2.64
C ASN A 103 -19.69 -3.94 2.02
N CYS A 104 -19.41 -5.23 1.77
CA CYS A 104 -18.09 -5.64 1.27
C CYS A 104 -17.80 -5.18 -0.17
N CYS A 105 -18.85 -4.86 -0.94
CA CYS A 105 -18.76 -4.46 -2.34
C CYS A 105 -19.76 -3.33 -2.63
N ALA A 106 -19.37 -2.10 -2.31
CA ALA A 106 -20.19 -0.93 -2.66
C ALA A 106 -20.29 -0.79 -4.19
N GLU A 107 -21.46 -0.36 -4.65
CA GLU A 107 -21.64 0.00 -6.05
C GLU A 107 -20.90 1.33 -6.31
N ILE A 108 -20.05 1.36 -7.35
CA ILE A 108 -19.33 2.56 -7.75
C ILE A 108 -19.60 2.81 -9.23
N ARG A 109 -20.01 4.04 -9.54
CA ARG A 109 -20.21 4.51 -10.91
C ARG A 109 -18.92 5.13 -11.43
N ASN A 110 -18.64 4.90 -12.71
CA ASN A 110 -17.42 5.37 -13.38
C ASN A 110 -16.15 4.91 -12.66
N ALA A 111 -16.16 3.68 -12.15
CA ALA A 111 -15.10 3.08 -11.34
C ALA A 111 -13.82 2.71 -12.11
N THR A 112 -13.75 3.01 -13.40
CA THR A 112 -12.62 2.68 -14.28
C THR A 112 -12.12 3.94 -14.98
N ALA A 113 -10.81 4.14 -14.96
CA ALA A 113 -10.10 5.13 -15.76
C ALA A 113 -8.91 4.47 -16.46
N HIS A 114 -8.28 5.18 -17.37
CA HIS A 114 -7.09 4.70 -18.08
C HIS A 114 -5.90 5.56 -17.71
N MET A 115 -4.76 4.90 -17.48
CA MET A 115 -3.49 5.56 -17.23
C MET A 115 -3.10 6.42 -18.43
N LYS A 116 -2.67 7.65 -18.18
CA LYS A 116 -2.07 8.52 -19.18
C LYS A 116 -1.02 9.39 -18.52
N ASN A 117 0.23 9.30 -18.96
CA ASN A 117 1.36 10.03 -18.38
C ASN A 117 1.43 9.84 -16.86
N GLN A 118 1.36 8.58 -16.42
CA GLN A 118 1.38 8.18 -15.00
C GLN A 118 0.20 8.68 -14.15
N VAL A 119 -0.85 9.22 -14.77
CA VAL A 119 -2.08 9.66 -14.11
C VAL A 119 -3.31 8.98 -14.71
N ALA A 120 -4.08 8.28 -13.88
CA ALA A 120 -5.43 7.85 -14.22
C ALA A 120 -6.44 8.80 -13.58
N LYS A 121 -7.11 9.62 -14.41
CA LYS A 121 -8.13 10.57 -13.95
C LYS A 121 -9.52 9.99 -14.16
N PHE A 122 -10.26 9.81 -13.07
CA PHE A 122 -11.62 9.29 -13.10
C PHE A 122 -12.60 10.40 -13.44
N ASN A 123 -13.43 10.16 -14.44
CA ASN A 123 -14.46 11.09 -14.85
C ASN A 123 -15.73 10.80 -14.04
N ASP A 124 -16.10 11.72 -13.15
CA ASP A 124 -17.35 11.63 -12.38
C ASP A 124 -17.48 10.33 -11.54
N LEU A 125 -16.39 9.94 -10.86
CA LEU A 125 -16.43 8.84 -9.89
C LEU A 125 -17.45 9.15 -8.78
N SER A 126 -18.35 8.22 -8.50
CA SER A 126 -19.30 8.33 -7.38
C SER A 126 -19.61 6.98 -6.76
N ALA A 127 -19.67 6.96 -5.42
CA ALA A 127 -20.08 5.79 -4.65
C ALA A 127 -21.59 5.80 -4.43
N VAL A 128 -22.22 4.65 -4.60
CA VAL A 128 -23.61 4.37 -4.29
C VAL A 128 -23.59 3.48 -3.04
N THR A 129 -23.74 4.12 -1.88
CA THR A 129 -23.94 3.43 -0.60
C THR A 129 -25.40 3.03 -0.45
#